data_AF-U2RM21-F1
#
_entry.id   AF-U2RM21-F1
#
_cell.length_a   1.000
_cell.length_b   1.000
_cell.length_c   1.000
_cell.angle_alpha   90.00
_cell.angle_beta   90.00
_cell.angle_gamma   90.00
#
_symmetry.space_group_name_H-M   'P 1'
#
loop_
_entity.id
_entity.type
_entity.pdbx_description
1 polymer ?
#
loop_
_entity_poly.entity_id
_entity_poly.type
_entity_poly.pdbx_seq_one_letter_code
_entity_poly.pdbx_strand_id
1 'polypeptide(L)'
;EGSWESDGALVRAAATLHAEDDDFGQPGTLYREVFDDDARARFLDTIAGAVGGVKRDDIRERAIQYWTNVDAGLGLALRARLASPTEDADQAAEFVGVGE
;
A
#
# COMPACT_ATOMS: atom_id res chain seq x y z
N GLU A 1 -18.41 3.25 -34.14
CA GLU A 1 -18.16 4.24 -33.07
C GLU A 1 -19.02 3.86 -31.87
N GLY A 2 -18.48 3.86 -30.65
CA GLY A 2 -19.22 3.47 -29.43
C GLY A 2 -19.43 4.68 -28.53
N SER A 3 -20.67 4.89 -28.05
CA SER A 3 -21.06 5.94 -27.11
C SER A 3 -21.85 5.33 -25.95
N TRP A 4 -21.93 6.03 -24.81
CA TRP A 4 -22.70 5.65 -23.63
C TRP A 4 -23.58 6.82 -23.15
N GLU A 5 -24.59 6.51 -22.35
CA GLU A 5 -25.51 7.50 -21.79
C GLU A 5 -25.00 8.07 -20.45
N SER A 6 -25.36 9.32 -20.15
CA SER A 6 -25.05 9.98 -18.89
C SER A 6 -26.13 11.02 -18.58
N ASP A 7 -26.74 10.94 -17.41
CA ASP A 7 -27.77 11.89 -16.93
C ASP A 7 -27.43 12.34 -15.50
N GLY A 8 -27.55 13.65 -15.25
CA GLY A 8 -27.23 14.26 -13.96
C GLY A 8 -26.74 15.70 -14.05
N ALA A 9 -26.65 16.37 -12.90
CA ALA A 9 -26.09 17.71 -12.80
C ALA A 9 -24.55 17.70 -12.88
N LEU A 10 -23.95 18.83 -13.26
CA LEU A 10 -22.50 19.02 -13.20
C LEU A 10 -22.06 19.13 -11.73
N VAL A 11 -21.36 18.11 -11.24
CA VAL A 11 -20.91 18.01 -9.84
C VAL A 11 -19.45 17.57 -9.73
N ARG A 12 -18.86 17.76 -8.55
CA ARG A 12 -17.62 17.10 -8.11
C ARG A 12 -17.96 16.26 -6.88
N ALA A 13 -18.09 14.95 -7.06
CA ALA A 13 -18.42 14.00 -6.01
C ALA A 13 -17.64 12.70 -6.25
N ALA A 14 -17.51 11.87 -5.22
CA ALA A 14 -17.04 10.50 -5.39
C ALA A 14 -18.04 9.68 -6.20
N ALA A 15 -17.57 8.59 -6.80
CA ALA A 15 -18.45 7.64 -7.47
C ALA A 15 -19.43 7.02 -6.45
N THR A 16 -20.63 6.67 -6.93
CA THR A 16 -21.54 5.84 -6.15
C THR A 16 -20.93 4.45 -6.03
N LEU A 17 -20.74 3.98 -4.80
CA LEU A 17 -20.20 2.65 -4.54
C LEU A 17 -21.17 1.55 -4.97
N HIS A 18 -20.65 0.54 -5.68
CA HIS A 18 -21.31 -0.74 -5.88
C HIS A 18 -21.18 -1.62 -4.63
N ALA A 19 -21.81 -2.80 -4.66
CA ALA A 19 -21.97 -3.65 -3.48
C ALA A 19 -20.64 -4.12 -2.85
N GLU A 20 -19.59 -4.24 -3.65
CA GLU A 20 -18.27 -4.72 -3.23
C GLU A 20 -17.19 -3.63 -3.31
N ASP A 21 -17.57 -2.38 -3.60
CA ASP A 21 -16.60 -1.30 -3.73
C ASP A 21 -16.11 -0.85 -2.35
N ASP A 22 -14.81 -1.01 -2.14
CA ASP A 22 -14.04 -0.42 -1.07
C ASP A 22 -12.60 -0.15 -1.57
N ASP A 23 -11.75 0.40 -0.69
CA ASP A 23 -10.36 0.71 -1.03
C ASP A 23 -9.37 -0.45 -0.71
N PHE A 24 -9.81 -1.53 -0.05
CA PHE A 24 -8.89 -2.47 0.62
C PHE A 24 -9.19 -3.96 0.38
N GLY A 25 -10.39 -4.30 -0.07
CA GLY A 25 -10.86 -5.65 -0.36
C GLY A 25 -10.02 -6.31 -1.45
N GLN A 26 -9.91 -5.69 -2.62
CA GLN A 26 -9.13 -6.26 -3.74
C GLN A 26 -7.62 -6.41 -3.42
N PRO A 27 -6.93 -5.41 -2.84
CA PRO A 27 -5.56 -5.61 -2.37
C PRO A 27 -5.44 -6.71 -1.31
N GLY A 28 -6.44 -6.83 -0.43
CA GLY A 28 -6.51 -7.90 0.56
C GLY A 28 -6.63 -9.28 -0.10
N THR A 29 -7.45 -9.42 -1.13
CA THR A 29 -7.55 -10.64 -1.95
C THR A 29 -6.23 -10.97 -2.63
N LEU A 30 -5.55 -10.00 -3.24
CA LEU A 30 -4.22 -10.19 -3.82
C LEU A 30 -3.24 -10.78 -2.77
N TYR A 31 -3.22 -10.21 -1.58
CA TYR A 31 -2.29 -10.62 -0.52
C TYR A 31 -2.60 -12.01 0.06
N ARG A 32 -3.88 -12.32 0.30
CA ARG A 32 -4.30 -13.57 0.95
C ARG A 32 -4.45 -14.73 0.00
N GLU A 33 -4.96 -14.50 -1.20
CA GLU A 33 -5.44 -15.55 -2.10
C GLU A 33 -4.56 -15.76 -3.32
N VAL A 34 -3.76 -14.76 -3.71
CA VAL A 34 -2.90 -14.84 -4.91
C VAL A 34 -1.43 -15.00 -4.55
N PHE A 35 -0.93 -14.27 -3.56
CA PHE A 35 0.45 -14.42 -3.12
C PHE A 35 0.68 -15.77 -2.43
N ASP A 36 1.84 -16.37 -2.70
CA ASP A 36 2.41 -17.41 -1.87
C ASP A 36 3.17 -16.80 -0.68
N ASP A 37 3.66 -17.65 0.22
CA ASP A 37 4.38 -17.20 1.41
C ASP A 37 5.66 -16.43 1.07
N ASP A 38 6.39 -16.85 0.03
CA ASP A 38 7.62 -16.20 -0.41
C ASP A 38 7.35 -14.81 -1.00
N ALA A 39 6.26 -14.64 -1.74
CA ALA A 39 5.81 -13.34 -2.23
C ALA A 39 5.37 -12.45 -1.07
N ARG A 40 4.62 -12.97 -0.09
CA ARG A 40 4.23 -12.20 1.11
C ARG A 40 5.45 -11.73 1.91
N ALA A 41 6.47 -12.57 2.07
CA ALA A 41 7.70 -12.22 2.77
C ALA A 41 8.48 -11.11 2.03
N ARG A 42 8.69 -11.26 0.72
CA ARG A 42 9.35 -10.22 -0.10
C ARG A 42 8.57 -8.91 -0.12
N PHE A 43 7.24 -9.00 -0.17
CA PHE A 43 6.37 -7.83 -0.12
C PHE A 43 6.52 -7.08 1.21
N LEU A 44 6.52 -7.80 2.34
CA LEU A 44 6.76 -7.22 3.66
C LEU A 44 8.11 -6.49 3.74
N ASP A 45 9.19 -7.08 3.24
CA ASP A 45 10.51 -6.43 3.23
C ASP A 45 10.51 -5.17 2.35
N THR A 46 9.84 -5.22 1.19
CA THR A 46 9.73 -4.08 0.27
C THR A 46 9.03 -2.90 0.95
N ILE A 47 7.85 -3.13 1.55
CA ILE A 47 7.10 -2.06 2.21
C ILE A 47 7.78 -1.60 3.50
N ALA A 48 8.49 -2.48 4.22
CA ALA A 48 9.24 -2.09 5.41
C ALA A 48 10.44 -1.20 5.08
N GLY A 49 11.15 -1.46 3.97
CA GLY A 49 12.19 -0.55 3.47
C GLY A 49 11.62 0.84 3.17
N ALA A 50 10.57 0.91 2.34
CA ALA A 50 9.94 2.18 1.99
C ALA A 50 9.39 2.95 3.21
N VAL A 51 8.73 2.26 4.15
CA VAL A 51 8.15 2.88 5.35
C VAL A 51 9.22 3.23 6.38
N GLY A 52 10.33 2.48 6.44
CA GLY A 52 11.48 2.75 7.31
C GLY A 52 12.17 4.07 6.99
N GLY A 53 12.22 4.44 5.71
CA GLY A 53 12.73 5.73 5.24
C GLY A 53 11.90 6.94 5.67
N VAL A 54 10.64 6.75 6.06
CA VAL A 54 9.74 7.84 6.50
C VAL A 54 10.24 8.44 7.82
N LYS A 55 10.59 9.73 7.81
CA LYS A 55 11.17 10.45 8.95
C LYS A 55 10.16 11.04 9.92
N ARG A 56 8.89 11.10 9.54
CA ARG A 56 7.80 11.61 10.38
C ARG A 56 7.03 10.45 10.98
N ASP A 57 7.04 10.37 12.31
CA ASP A 57 6.40 9.27 13.04
C ASP A 57 4.89 9.19 12.80
N ASP A 58 4.21 10.32 12.68
CA ASP A 58 2.77 10.37 12.42
C ASP A 58 2.41 9.84 11.02
N ILE A 59 3.29 10.05 10.04
CA ILE A 59 3.12 9.50 8.69
C ILE A 59 3.45 8.01 8.65
N ARG A 60 4.49 7.58 9.39
CA ARG A 60 4.84 6.16 9.53
C ARG A 60 3.68 5.36 10.14
N GLU A 61 3.08 5.87 11.20
CA GLU A 61 1.94 5.23 11.86
C GLU A 61 0.72 5.12 10.92
N ARG A 62 0.44 6.18 10.14
CA ARG A 62 -0.62 6.12 9.11
C ARG A 62 -0.32 5.10 8.02
N ALA A 63 0.92 4.93 7.61
CA ALA A 63 1.31 3.90 6.65
C ALA A 63 1.10 2.48 7.21
N ILE A 64 1.41 2.26 8.50
CA ILE A 64 1.11 0.99 9.17
C ILE A 64 -0.41 0.75 9.21
N GLN A 65 -1.21 1.75 9.57
CA GLN A 65 -2.67 1.65 9.55
C GLN A 65 -3.21 1.34 8.14
N TYR A 66 -2.67 2.00 7.11
CA TYR A 66 -3.06 1.76 5.72
C TYR A 66 -2.86 0.29 5.34
N TRP A 67 -1.69 -0.29 5.60
CA TRP A 67 -1.43 -1.69 5.33
C TRP A 67 -2.22 -2.65 6.24
N THR A 68 -2.57 -2.21 7.45
CA THR A 68 -3.47 -2.95 8.36
C THR A 68 -4.89 -3.06 7.78
N ASN A 69 -5.36 -2.03 7.07
CA ASN A 69 -6.67 -2.08 6.41
C ASN A 69 -6.69 -3.08 5.25
N VAL A 70 -5.57 -3.28 4.56
CA VAL A 70 -5.40 -4.31 3.52
C VAL A 70 -5.43 -5.72 4.15
N ASP A 71 -4.64 -5.92 5.19
CA ASP A 71 -4.63 -7.16 5.97
C ASP A 71 -4.07 -6.93 7.39
N ALA A 72 -4.77 -7.43 8.41
CA ALA A 72 -4.38 -7.23 9.81
C ALA A 72 -3.05 -7.93 10.16
N GLY A 73 -2.79 -9.11 9.57
CA GLY A 73 -1.54 -9.84 9.76
C GLY A 73 -0.36 -9.12 9.11
N LEU A 74 -0.56 -8.57 7.91
CA LEU A 74 0.43 -7.73 7.24
C LEU A 74 0.78 -6.49 8.08
N GLY A 75 -0.23 -5.77 8.59
CA GLY A 75 -0.02 -4.59 9.43
C GLY A 75 0.78 -4.89 10.70
N LEU A 76 0.45 -5.99 11.38
CA LEU A 76 1.19 -6.46 12.56
C LEU A 76 2.64 -6.80 12.22
N ALA A 77 2.86 -7.55 11.14
CA ALA A 77 4.18 -7.94 10.68
C ALA A 77 5.04 -6.73 10.30
N LEU A 78 4.45 -5.74 9.62
CA LEU A 78 5.11 -4.49 9.27
C LEU A 78 5.56 -3.70 10.50
N ARG A 79 4.68 -3.54 11.50
CA ARG A 79 5.05 -2.86 12.75
C ARG A 79 6.22 -3.57 13.44
N ALA A 80 6.19 -4.90 13.53
CA ALA A 80 7.27 -5.68 14.13
C ALA A 80 8.58 -5.55 13.34
N ARG A 81 8.50 -5.56 12.01
CA ARG A 81 9.64 -5.39 11.11
C ARG A 81 10.33 -4.03 11.31
N LEU A 82 9.54 -2.96 11.42
CA LEU A 82 10.04 -1.59 11.63
C LEU A 82 10.59 -1.33 13.04
N ALA A 83 10.16 -2.11 14.04
CA ALA A 83 10.69 -2.05 15.40
C ALA A 83 12.01 -2.82 15.56
N SER A 84 12.30 -3.74 14.64
CA SER A 84 13.55 -4.51 14.63
C SER A 84 14.66 -3.64 14.01
N PRO A 85 15.84 -3.51 14.63
CA PRO A 85 16.95 -2.80 14.02
C PRO A 85 17.42 -3.57 12.78
N THR A 86 17.06 -3.08 11.60
CA THR A 86 17.68 -3.49 10.34
C THR A 86 18.84 -2.59 10.01
N GLU A 87 19.96 -3.19 9.64
CA GLU A 87 21.00 -2.50 8.88
C GLU A 87 20.36 -1.77 7.70
N ASP A 88 20.73 -0.50 7.53
CA ASP A 88 20.11 0.46 6.62
C ASP A 88 20.14 -0.01 5.16
N ALA A 89 19.10 -0.72 4.70
CA ALA A 89 18.91 -1.02 3.28
C ALA A 89 18.76 0.26 2.44
N ASP A 90 18.27 1.35 3.04
CA ASP A 90 18.12 2.67 2.42
C ASP A 90 19.46 3.39 2.15
N GLN A 91 20.57 2.97 2.77
CA GLN A 91 21.90 3.52 2.42
C GLN A 91 22.42 3.00 1.07
N ALA A 92 21.81 1.94 0.52
CA ALA A 92 22.20 1.36 -0.78
C ALA A 92 21.40 1.89 -1.97
N ALA A 93 20.29 2.59 -1.75
CA ALA A 93 19.47 3.14 -2.83
C ALA A 93 20.06 4.48 -3.31
N GLU A 94 21.01 4.40 -4.24
CA GLU A 94 21.51 5.56 -4.97
C GLU A 94 20.39 6.24 -5.77
N PHE A 95 20.27 7.57 -5.66
CA PHE A 95 19.36 8.37 -6.48
C PHE A 95 19.79 8.28 -7.96
N VAL A 96 19.13 7.41 -8.74
CA VAL A 96 19.30 7.38 -10.19
C VAL A 96 18.47 8.51 -10.79
N GLY A 97 19.08 9.69 -10.91
CA GLY A 97 18.50 10.81 -11.63
C GLY A 97 18.23 10.44 -13.09
N VAL A 98 17.08 10.83 -13.62
CA VAL A 98 16.80 10.73 -15.06
C VAL A 98 17.65 11.80 -15.74
N GLY A 99 18.67 11.37 -16.49
CA GLY A 99 19.52 12.26 -17.26
C GLY A 99 18.72 13.08 -18.28
N GLU A 100 19.15 14.33 -18.46
CA GLU A 100 18.71 15.20 -19.56
C GLU A 100 19.01 14.61 -20.95
#